data_AF-A0A538LZV8-F1
#
_entry.id   AF-A0A538LZV8-F1
#
_cell.length_a   1.000
_cell.length_b   1.000
_cell.length_c   1.000
_cell.angle_alpha   90.00
_cell.angle_beta   90.00
_cell.angle_gamma   90.00
#
_symmetry.space_group_name_H-M   'P 1'
#
loop_
_entity.id
_entity.type
_entity.pdbx_description
1 polymer ?
#
loop_
_entity_poly.entity_id
_entity_poly.type
_entity_poly.pdbx_seq_one_letter_code
_entity_poly.pdbx_strand_id
1 'polypeptide(L)'
;MSDNADIDADAVDTLLSALSQQLLARDERYSIIVIGGSGLLVLGVIARTTRDIDVVALVRDGSIVSPNPLPEGLLAATRLVAADFGLSEDWLNTGPASLLDFGLPDGFLERATQRAYGQALEVLFASREDQILCRRRPRRRQASRRPSGARPQRS
;
A
#
# COMPACT_ATOMS: atom_id res chain seq x y z
N MET A 1 -2.88 19.14 15.25
CA MET A 1 -2.08 17.95 15.60
C MET A 1 -3.08 16.82 15.61
N SER A 2 -3.24 16.12 14.49
CA SER A 2 -4.14 14.98 14.41
C SER A 2 -3.43 13.82 15.10
N ASP A 3 -3.94 13.41 16.26
CA ASP A 3 -3.53 12.16 16.90
C ASP A 3 -3.96 11.04 15.96
N ASN A 4 -2.99 10.40 15.30
CA ASN A 4 -3.26 9.26 14.44
C ASN A 4 -3.55 8.08 15.35
N ALA A 5 -4.78 7.56 15.29
CA ALA A 5 -5.18 6.41 16.09
C ALA A 5 -4.25 5.22 15.78
N ASP A 6 -3.75 4.57 16.83
CA ASP A 6 -2.98 3.34 16.71
C ASP A 6 -3.90 2.23 16.17
N ILE A 7 -3.52 1.63 15.03
CA ILE A 7 -4.25 0.54 14.38
C ILE A 7 -3.66 -0.80 14.85
N ASP A 8 -4.46 -1.57 15.57
CA ASP A 8 -4.16 -2.96 15.94
C ASP A 8 -4.69 -3.97 14.90
N ALA A 9 -4.55 -5.27 15.15
CA ALA A 9 -4.95 -6.30 14.17
C ALA A 9 -6.45 -6.34 13.89
N ASP A 10 -7.26 -6.22 14.94
CA ASP A 10 -8.72 -6.21 14.81
C ASP A 10 -9.19 -4.94 14.10
N ALA A 11 -8.51 -3.81 14.34
CA ALA A 11 -8.75 -2.57 13.62
C ALA A 11 -8.38 -2.71 12.14
N VAL A 12 -7.25 -3.33 11.77
CA VAL A 12 -6.91 -3.56 10.37
C VAL A 12 -8.01 -4.38 9.68
N ASP A 13 -8.44 -5.49 10.27
CA ASP A 13 -9.48 -6.34 9.67
C ASP A 13 -10.82 -5.61 9.54
N THR A 14 -11.16 -4.76 10.53
CA THR A 14 -12.37 -3.93 10.51
C THR A 14 -12.31 -2.89 9.39
N LEU A 15 -11.19 -2.17 9.26
CA LEU A 15 -11.00 -1.12 8.26
C LEU A 15 -11.00 -1.68 6.84
N LEU A 16 -10.33 -2.81 6.61
CA LEU A 16 -10.33 -3.47 5.29
C LEU A 16 -11.72 -4.03 4.93
N SER A 17 -12.47 -4.52 5.93
CA SER A 17 -13.85 -4.94 5.73
C SER A 17 -14.76 -3.76 5.37
N ALA A 18 -14.64 -2.64 6.08
CA ALA A 18 -15.36 -1.41 5.77
C ALA A 18 -15.01 -0.86 4.37
N LEU A 19 -13.73 -0.91 4.00
CA LEU A 19 -13.27 -0.54 2.67
C LEU A 19 -13.92 -1.43 1.59
N SER A 20 -14.00 -2.75 1.81
CA SER A 20 -14.73 -3.63 0.88
C SER A 20 -16.18 -3.23 0.74
N GLN A 21 -16.86 -2.80 1.80
CA GLN A 21 -18.27 -2.39 1.71
C GLN A 21 -18.42 -1.12 0.86
N GLN A 22 -17.52 -0.14 1.06
CA GLN A 22 -17.51 1.10 0.28
C GLN A 22 -17.19 0.89 -1.20
N LEU A 23 -16.35 -0.10 -1.51
CA LEU A 23 -16.05 -0.52 -2.88
C LEU A 23 -17.23 -1.26 -3.52
N LEU A 24 -17.86 -2.17 -2.78
CA LEU A 24 -19.01 -2.93 -3.27
C LEU A 24 -20.20 -2.03 -3.60
N ALA A 25 -20.44 -0.98 -2.80
CA ALA A 25 -21.47 0.03 -3.06
C ALA A 25 -21.23 0.82 -4.36
N ARG A 26 -20.01 0.79 -4.91
CA ARG A 26 -19.61 1.41 -6.17
C ARG A 26 -19.53 0.43 -7.34
N ASP A 27 -19.83 -0.85 -7.11
CA ASP A 27 -19.61 -1.95 -8.05
C ASP A 27 -18.13 -2.08 -8.50
N GLU A 28 -17.20 -1.68 -7.63
CA GLU A 28 -15.77 -1.77 -7.88
C GLU A 28 -15.14 -2.91 -7.07
N ARG A 29 -14.15 -3.59 -7.65
CA ARG A 29 -13.41 -4.66 -6.99
C ARG A 29 -11.91 -4.46 -7.17
N TYR A 30 -11.16 -4.66 -6.10
CA TYR A 30 -9.70 -4.49 -6.11
C TYR A 30 -9.01 -5.64 -5.39
N SER A 31 -7.87 -6.02 -5.94
CA SER A 31 -6.88 -6.85 -5.26
C SER A 31 -5.65 -5.98 -4.99
N ILE A 32 -5.23 -5.86 -3.74
CA ILE A 32 -4.12 -4.99 -3.32
C ILE A 32 -3.00 -5.82 -2.69
N ILE A 33 -1.76 -5.37 -2.84
CA ILE A 33 -0.60 -5.98 -2.20
C ILE A 33 -0.15 -5.10 -1.03
N VAL A 34 -0.17 -5.67 0.16
CA VAL A 34 0.21 -5.00 1.41
C VAL A 34 1.55 -5.53 1.90
N ILE A 35 2.43 -4.60 2.29
CA ILE A 35 3.72 -4.88 2.90
C ILE A 35 3.82 -4.20 4.27
N GLY A 36 4.95 -4.35 4.97
CA GLY A 36 5.26 -3.54 6.14
C GLY A 36 4.62 -4.01 7.45
N GLY A 37 4.59 -3.11 8.44
CA GLY A 37 4.19 -3.41 9.81
C GLY A 37 2.75 -3.93 9.91
N SER A 38 1.83 -3.34 9.15
CA SER A 38 0.45 -3.78 9.00
C SER A 38 0.33 -5.23 8.51
N GLY A 39 1.09 -5.61 7.48
CA GLY A 39 1.10 -6.99 7.00
C GLY A 39 1.67 -7.98 8.03
N LEU A 40 2.71 -7.60 8.77
CA LEU A 40 3.25 -8.45 9.85
C LEU A 40 2.29 -8.59 11.02
N LEU A 41 1.54 -7.54 11.34
CA LEU A 41 0.58 -7.53 12.44
C LEU A 41 -0.63 -8.40 12.12
N VAL A 42 -1.18 -8.33 10.89
CA VAL A 42 -2.26 -9.22 10.44
C VAL A 42 -1.82 -10.69 10.37
N LEU A 43 -0.55 -10.94 10.05
CA LEU A 43 0.04 -12.28 10.06
C LEU A 43 0.41 -12.77 11.48
N GLY A 44 0.14 -11.99 12.54
CA GLY A 44 0.47 -12.35 13.92
C GLY A 44 1.97 -12.39 14.22
N VAL A 45 2.81 -11.82 13.35
CA VAL A 45 4.27 -11.84 13.46
C VAL A 45 4.79 -10.73 14.38
N ILE A 46 4.07 -9.61 14.49
CA ILE A 46 4.37 -8.52 15.42
C ILE A 46 3.14 -8.14 16.25
N ALA A 47 3.35 -7.75 17.51
CA ALA A 47 2.28 -7.37 18.44
C ALA A 47 2.16 -5.84 18.65
N ARG A 48 2.87 -5.04 17.85
CA ARG A 48 2.87 -3.57 17.95
C ARG A 48 1.88 -2.97 16.97
N THR A 49 1.16 -1.94 17.38
CA THR A 49 0.25 -1.17 16.53
C THR A 49 1.00 -0.51 15.36
N THR A 50 0.29 -0.31 14.26
CA THR A 50 0.74 0.45 13.08
C THR A 50 -0.08 1.74 12.97
N ARG A 51 0.44 2.72 12.23
CA ARG A 51 -0.27 3.99 12.00
C ARG A 51 -0.95 4.03 10.63
N ASP A 52 -0.51 3.16 9.74
CA ASP A 52 -0.89 3.10 8.35
C ASP A 52 -0.80 1.65 7.82
N ILE A 53 -1.49 1.42 6.71
CA ILE A 53 -1.43 0.20 5.91
C ILE A 53 -0.67 0.53 4.62
N ASP A 54 0.55 -0.01 4.53
CA ASP A 54 1.45 0.17 3.39
C ASP A 54 1.03 -0.69 2.19
N VAL A 55 0.56 -0.04 1.12
CA VAL A 55 0.19 -0.67 -0.16
C VAL A 55 1.31 -0.47 -1.18
N VAL A 56 1.83 -1.56 -1.72
CA VAL A 56 2.90 -1.52 -2.73
C VAL A 56 2.36 -1.62 -4.16
N ALA A 57 1.24 -2.33 -4.37
CA ALA A 57 0.73 -2.62 -5.70
C ALA A 57 -0.76 -2.94 -5.72
N LEU A 58 -1.34 -2.90 -6.91
CA LEU A 58 -2.61 -3.53 -7.22
C LEU A 58 -2.36 -4.80 -8.05
N VAL A 59 -3.25 -5.78 -7.95
CA VAL A 59 -3.31 -6.91 -8.85
C VAL A 59 -4.52 -6.72 -9.77
N ARG A 60 -4.28 -6.71 -11.07
CA ARG A 60 -5.30 -6.63 -12.12
C ARG A 60 -5.04 -7.71 -13.16
N ASP A 61 -6.04 -8.55 -13.42
CA ASP A 61 -5.94 -9.65 -14.39
C ASP A 61 -4.70 -10.53 -14.17
N GLY A 62 -4.39 -10.82 -12.90
CA GLY A 62 -3.20 -11.59 -12.50
C GLY A 62 -1.87 -10.86 -12.62
N SER A 63 -1.86 -9.60 -13.06
CA SER A 63 -0.68 -8.77 -13.24
C SER A 63 -0.53 -7.75 -12.11
N ILE A 64 0.71 -7.54 -11.67
CA ILE A 64 1.05 -6.54 -10.66
C ILE A 64 1.20 -5.18 -11.34
N VAL A 65 0.39 -4.21 -10.93
CA VAL A 65 0.41 -2.84 -11.48
C VAL A 65 0.67 -1.82 -10.39
N SER A 66 1.28 -0.70 -10.80
CA SER A 66 1.51 0.43 -9.89
C SER A 66 0.19 0.96 -9.34
N PRO A 67 0.10 1.21 -8.02
CA PRO A 67 -1.05 1.85 -7.40
C PRO A 67 -0.93 3.38 -7.49
N ASN A 68 0.05 3.94 -8.22
CA ASN A 68 0.28 5.38 -8.34
C ASN A 68 0.01 5.87 -9.76
N PRO A 69 -1.00 6.76 -9.96
CA PRO A 69 -1.94 7.25 -8.94
C PRO A 69 -2.93 6.16 -8.50
N LEU A 70 -3.46 6.31 -7.28
CA LEU A 70 -4.47 5.39 -6.75
C LEU A 70 -5.74 5.53 -7.59
N PRO A 71 -6.40 4.43 -8.01
CA PRO A 71 -7.66 4.50 -8.74
C PRO A 71 -8.67 5.37 -7.99
N GLU A 72 -9.40 6.22 -8.72
CA GLU A 72 -10.28 7.22 -8.13
C GLU A 72 -11.32 6.61 -7.19
N GLY A 73 -11.93 5.49 -7.56
CA GLY A 73 -12.92 4.81 -6.72
C GLY A 73 -12.32 4.22 -5.45
N LEU A 74 -11.11 3.67 -5.51
CA LEU A 74 -10.38 3.21 -4.32
C LEU A 74 -10.00 4.38 -3.40
N LEU A 75 -9.57 5.50 -3.97
CA LEU A 75 -9.25 6.72 -3.22
C LEU A 75 -10.50 7.30 -2.54
N ALA A 76 -11.62 7.36 -3.25
CA ALA A 76 -12.89 7.84 -2.71
C ALA A 76 -13.40 6.94 -1.57
N ALA A 77 -13.33 5.62 -1.73
CA ALA A 77 -13.68 4.66 -0.70
C ALA A 77 -12.77 4.77 0.54
N THR A 78 -11.46 4.93 0.32
CA THR A 78 -10.46 5.13 1.39
C THR A 78 -10.76 6.37 2.23
N ARG A 79 -11.14 7.50 1.60
CA ARG A 79 -11.51 8.74 2.31
C ARG A 79 -12.77 8.60 3.13
N LEU A 80 -13.77 7.85 2.65
CA LEU A 80 -14.99 7.61 3.41
C LEU A 80 -14.71 6.78 4.66
N VAL A 81 -13.94 5.70 4.53
CA VAL A 81 -13.50 4.90 5.69
C VAL A 81 -12.70 5.77 6.66
N ALA A 82 -11.82 6.65 6.17
CA ALA A 82 -11.07 7.55 7.03
C ALA A 82 -12.01 8.46 7.86
N ALA A 83 -13.03 9.04 7.23
CA ALA A 83 -14.01 9.88 7.90
C ALA A 83 -14.87 9.09 8.91
N ASP A 84 -15.32 7.89 8.54
CA ASP A 84 -16.18 7.04 9.38
C ASP A 84 -15.47 6.58 10.66
N PHE A 85 -14.15 6.35 10.60
CA PHE A 85 -13.34 5.85 11.70
C PHE A 85 -12.44 6.91 12.36
N GLY A 86 -12.52 8.17 11.91
CA GLY A 86 -11.70 9.28 12.44
C GLY A 86 -10.20 9.12 12.19
N LEU A 87 -9.82 8.46 11.09
CA LEU A 87 -8.43 8.25 10.69
C LEU A 87 -7.93 9.38 9.78
N SER A 88 -6.61 9.48 9.65
CA SER A 88 -6.01 10.35 8.63
C SER A 88 -6.30 9.82 7.21
N GLU A 89 -6.43 10.71 6.23
CA GLU A 89 -6.71 10.34 4.83
C GLU A 89 -5.63 9.45 4.19
N ASP A 90 -4.43 9.44 4.76
CA ASP A 90 -3.27 8.65 4.33
C ASP A 90 -3.13 7.31 5.07
N TRP A 91 -4.16 6.85 5.79
CA TRP A 91 -4.16 5.55 6.47
C TRP A 91 -3.89 4.37 5.51
N LEU A 92 -4.24 4.51 4.23
CA LEU A 92 -3.83 3.61 3.15
C LEU A 92 -2.67 4.25 2.37
N ASN A 93 -1.44 3.91 2.75
CA ASN A 93 -0.23 4.57 2.29
C ASN A 93 0.36 3.90 1.04
N THR A 94 0.41 4.61 -0.09
CA THR A 94 1.09 4.14 -1.33
C THR A 94 2.55 4.62 -1.47
N GLY A 95 3.12 5.22 -0.42
CA GLY A 95 4.55 5.56 -0.35
C GLY A 95 5.50 4.42 -0.78
N PRO A 96 5.27 3.15 -0.39
CA PRO A 96 6.12 2.05 -0.83
C PRO A 96 5.93 1.61 -2.27
N ALA A 97 4.98 2.17 -3.03
CA ALA A 97 4.77 1.81 -4.44
C ALA A 97 6.02 1.96 -5.32
N SER A 98 6.93 2.88 -4.96
CA SER A 98 8.25 3.02 -5.61
C SER A 98 9.13 1.76 -5.51
N LEU A 99 8.81 0.80 -4.63
CA LEU A 99 9.47 -0.51 -4.59
C LEU A 99 9.18 -1.32 -5.87
N LEU A 100 8.04 -1.11 -6.53
CA LEU A 100 7.75 -1.75 -7.81
C LEU A 100 8.74 -1.35 -8.90
N ASP A 101 9.31 -0.14 -8.84
CA ASP A 101 10.33 0.31 -9.80
C ASP A 101 11.59 -0.57 -9.77
N PHE A 102 11.80 -1.30 -8.67
CA PHE A 102 12.91 -2.24 -8.49
C PHE A 102 12.53 -3.70 -8.77
N GLY A 103 11.25 -3.95 -9.11
CA GLY A 103 10.68 -5.29 -9.26
C GLY A 103 10.46 -6.00 -7.92
N LEU A 104 9.40 -6.80 -7.87
CA LEU A 104 9.18 -7.77 -6.80
C LEU A 104 9.95 -9.06 -7.08
N PRO A 105 10.37 -9.80 -6.05
CA PRO A 105 11.08 -11.07 -6.24
C PRO A 105 10.21 -12.10 -6.96
N ASP A 106 10.86 -12.99 -7.70
CA ASP A 106 10.16 -14.09 -8.38
C ASP A 106 9.39 -14.95 -7.36
N GLY A 107 8.19 -15.40 -7.74
CA GLY A 107 7.28 -16.15 -6.86
C GLY A 107 6.65 -15.34 -5.73
N PHE A 108 6.72 -13.99 -5.76
CA PHE A 108 6.12 -13.14 -4.72
C PHE A 108 4.62 -13.42 -4.53
N LEU A 109 3.85 -13.51 -5.64
CA LEU A 109 2.40 -13.75 -5.57
C LEU A 109 2.06 -15.13 -5.00
N GLU A 110 2.91 -16.13 -5.24
CA GLU A 110 2.74 -17.49 -4.76
C GLU A 110 3.03 -17.61 -3.26
N ARG A 111 4.00 -16.83 -2.75
CA ARG A 111 4.33 -16.77 -1.32
C ARG A 111 3.43 -15.84 -0.53
N ALA A 112 2.75 -14.91 -1.18
CA ALA A 112 1.88 -13.96 -0.52
C ALA A 112 0.68 -14.67 0.12
N THR A 113 0.31 -14.25 1.33
CA THR A 113 -0.90 -14.76 1.99
C THR A 113 -2.09 -13.95 1.51
N GLN A 114 -2.98 -14.59 0.77
CA GLN A 114 -4.22 -13.99 0.30
C GLN A 114 -5.27 -13.99 1.42
N ARG A 115 -5.94 -12.86 1.62
CA ARG A 115 -7.14 -12.75 2.45
C ARG A 115 -8.20 -11.94 1.72
N ALA A 116 -9.42 -12.49 1.68
CA ALA A 116 -10.57 -11.78 1.18
C ALA A 116 -11.23 -11.00 2.32
N TYR A 117 -11.50 -9.72 2.07
CA TYR A 117 -12.31 -8.88 2.93
C TYR A 117 -13.60 -8.57 2.18
N GLY A 118 -14.72 -9.12 2.67
CA GLY A 118 -16.00 -8.99 1.97
C GLY A 118 -15.97 -9.58 0.56
N GLN A 119 -16.66 -8.91 -0.37
CA GLN A 119 -16.83 -9.37 -1.76
C GLN A 119 -16.06 -8.53 -2.80
N ALA A 120 -15.49 -7.40 -2.37
CA ALA A 120 -14.94 -6.39 -3.26
C ALA A 120 -13.46 -6.07 -3.00
N LEU A 121 -12.87 -6.60 -1.91
CA LEU A 121 -11.47 -6.39 -1.59
C LEU A 121 -10.75 -7.71 -1.34
N GLU A 122 -9.68 -7.93 -2.09
CA GLU A 122 -8.71 -8.98 -1.81
C GLU A 122 -7.38 -8.34 -1.41
N VAL A 123 -6.74 -8.86 -0.37
CA VAL A 123 -5.47 -8.35 0.13
C VAL A 123 -4.43 -9.47 0.11
N LEU A 124 -3.32 -9.22 -0.57
CA LEU A 124 -2.16 -10.09 -0.61
C LEU A 124 -1.11 -9.55 0.34
N PHE A 125 -0.92 -10.23 1.47
CA PHE A 125 0.10 -9.88 2.45
C PHE A 125 1.42 -10.51 2.07
N ALA A 126 2.47 -9.69 1.94
CA ALA A 126 3.82 -10.17 1.66
C ALA A 126 4.33 -11.13 2.74
N SER A 127 4.94 -12.22 2.31
CA SER A 127 5.58 -13.20 3.19
C SER A 127 6.70 -12.54 4.01
N ARG A 128 7.05 -13.12 5.17
CA ARG A 128 8.12 -12.60 6.04
C ARG A 128 9.44 -12.38 5.28
N GLU A 129 9.76 -13.26 4.34
CA GLU A 129 10.97 -13.18 3.51
C GLU A 129 10.93 -11.95 2.59
N ASP A 130 9.81 -11.76 1.91
CA ASP A 130 9.60 -10.63 1.03
C ASP A 130 9.58 -9.30 1.79
N GLN A 131 9.07 -9.30 3.03
CA GLN A 131 9.10 -8.12 3.91
C GLN A 131 10.53 -7.70 4.28
N ILE A 132 11.42 -8.65 4.57
CA ILE A 132 12.83 -8.36 4.85
C ILE A 132 13.51 -7.81 3.60
N LEU A 133 13.21 -8.37 2.43
CA LEU A 133 13.77 -7.93 1.16
C LEU A 133 13.33 -6.50 0.82
N CYS A 134 12.02 -6.21 0.91
CA CYS A 134 11.46 -4.87 0.69
C CYS A 134 12.08 -3.83 1.62
N ARG A 135 12.36 -4.19 2.88
CA ARG A 135 13.04 -3.29 3.85
C ARG A 135 14.51 -3.05 3.52
N ARG A 136 15.23 -4.06 3.00
CA ARG A 136 16.68 -3.98 2.75
C ARG A 136 17.06 -3.34 1.42
N ARG A 137 16.12 -3.13 0.50
CA ARG A 137 16.42 -2.46 -0.78
C ARG A 137 16.80 -0.98 -0.52
N PRO A 138 17.92 -0.49 -1.10
CA PRO A 138 18.37 0.87 -0.87
C PRO A 138 17.35 1.86 -1.43
N ARG A 139 16.79 2.71 -0.57
CA ARG A 139 16.10 3.94 -1.00
C ARG A 139 17.12 4.74 -1.81
N ARG A 140 17.02 4.80 -3.14
CA ARG A 140 17.83 5.76 -3.89
C ARG A 140 17.42 7.15 -3.40
N ARG A 141 18.37 7.92 -2.86
CA ARG A 141 18.27 9.38 -2.85
C ARG A 141 17.91 9.79 -4.27
N GLN A 142 16.80 10.52 -4.44
CA GLN A 142 16.48 11.15 -5.72
C GLN A 142 17.74 11.88 -6.19
N ALA A 143 18.36 11.38 -7.25
CA ALA A 143 19.40 12.12 -7.93
C ALA A 143 18.66 13.24 -8.66
N SER A 144 18.65 14.42 -8.04
CA SER A 144 18.26 15.66 -8.68
C SER A 144 18.97 15.74 -10.04
N ARG A 145 18.22 15.62 -11.13
CA ARG A 145 18.71 15.96 -12.46
C ARG A 145 19.06 17.44 -12.44
N ARG A 146 20.34 17.77 -12.20
CA ARG A 146 20.88 19.08 -12.54
C ARG A 146 20.88 19.17 -14.07
N PRO A 147 20.20 20.15 -14.69
CA PRO A 147 20.37 20.35 -16.12
C PRO A 147 21.80 20.79 -16.40
N SER A 148 22.43 20.06 -17.31
CA SER A 148 23.79 20.27 -17.79
C SER A 148 23.88 21.55 -18.62
N GLY A 149 24.64 22.52 -18.11
CA GLY A 149 25.52 23.40 -18.90
C GLY A 149 24.91 24.25 -20.02
N ALA A 150 24.48 25.47 -19.68
CA ALA A 150 24.56 26.58 -20.62
C ALA A 150 25.97 27.20 -20.53
N ARG A 151 26.80 27.03 -21.57
CA ARG A 151 27.98 27.87 -21.78
C ARG A 151 27.56 29.13 -22.56
N PRO A 152 27.93 30.34 -22.14
CA PRO A 152 27.80 31.52 -22.99
C PRO A 152 29.03 31.60 -23.91
N GLN A 153 28.82 31.70 -25.22
CA GLN A 153 29.85 32.27 -26.09
C GLN A 153 29.47 33.73 -26.38
N ARG A 154 30.24 34.61 -25.75
CA ARG A 154 30.54 35.96 -26.25
C ARG A 154 31.40 35.80 -27.50
N SER A 155 31.06 36.55 -28.56
CA SER A 155 31.97 37.39 -29.35
C SER A 155 31.15 38.19 -30.35
#